data_AF-A0AAW5CZF0-F1
#
_entry.id   AF-A0AAW5CZF0-F1
#
_cell.length_a   1.000
_cell.length_b   1.000
_cell.length_c   1.000
_cell.angle_alpha   90.00
_cell.angle_beta   90.00
_cell.angle_gamma   90.00
#
_symmetry.space_group_name_H-M   'P 1'
#
loop_
_entity.id
_entity.type
_entity.pdbx_description
1 polymer ?
#
loop_
_entity_poly.entity_id
_entity_poly.type
_entity_poly.pdbx_seq_one_letter_code
_entity_poly.pdbx_strand_id
1 'polypeptide(L)'
;MAFKKSLVFAALLLAGCDDTLTLNQVCSETPGFCEDLNKDSHCKDERASLIYARYHEYKSPTDENKYDLLQNLESYNLCVSRAAKIEHIKLKEKTTSRVEGHLTALKEMTRIYNETKGSNHPGLLYYHWSRNSDRTAMNKLLNMQDDPRVQNDPEIQLFLAEFYAKVDDDKTVDILYRVLELNKRGHTPNPEVYSSLVSIFYKHEKYKHAYTFARVAQLSGVEDIDIIPVTNQLASMGKDLANLDSLAQRTYESIQAGEFVSPRDF
;
A
#
# COMPACT_ATOMS: atom_id res chain seq x y z
N MET A 1 -32.03 43.65 54.41
CA MET A 1 -31.08 43.36 53.32
C MET A 1 -31.02 41.85 53.14
N ALA A 2 -31.49 41.39 51.98
CA ALA A 2 -31.68 39.99 51.64
C ALA A 2 -30.57 39.55 50.68
N PHE A 3 -30.03 38.34 50.84
CA PHE A 3 -29.36 37.65 49.73
C PHE A 3 -29.59 36.13 49.88
N LYS A 4 -30.62 35.64 49.17
CA LYS A 4 -30.82 34.21 48.88
C LYS A 4 -29.79 33.80 47.81
N LYS A 5 -28.96 32.80 48.11
CA LYS A 5 -28.07 32.17 47.11
C LYS A 5 -28.86 31.12 46.34
N SER A 6 -29.24 31.44 45.10
CA SER A 6 -29.70 30.44 44.12
C SER A 6 -28.50 29.68 43.60
N LEU A 7 -28.46 28.37 43.85
CA LEU A 7 -27.57 27.44 43.18
C LEU A 7 -28.21 27.07 41.84
N VAL A 8 -27.74 27.67 40.75
CA VAL A 8 -28.16 27.31 39.39
C VAL A 8 -27.28 26.14 38.94
N PHE A 9 -27.84 24.93 38.96
CA PHE A 9 -27.22 23.74 38.39
C PHE A 9 -27.48 23.75 36.88
N ALA A 10 -26.51 24.24 36.11
CA ALA A 10 -26.53 24.18 34.65
C ALA A 10 -26.18 22.75 34.22
N ALA A 11 -27.20 21.96 33.89
CA ALA A 11 -27.02 20.69 33.20
C ALA A 11 -26.58 20.96 31.76
N LEU A 12 -25.30 20.74 31.48
CA LEU A 12 -24.75 20.67 30.12
C LEU A 12 -25.32 19.42 29.44
N LEU A 13 -26.26 19.64 28.51
CA LEU A 13 -26.69 18.63 27.55
C LEU A 13 -25.58 18.47 26.50
N LEU A 14 -24.67 17.52 26.73
CA LEU A 14 -23.78 16.99 25.70
C LEU A 14 -24.59 16.07 24.77
N ALA A 15 -25.30 16.66 23.81
CA ALA A 15 -25.78 15.94 22.65
C ALA A 15 -24.65 15.88 21.61
N GLY A 16 -23.74 14.93 21.77
CA GLY A 16 -22.82 14.52 20.70
C GLY A 16 -23.55 13.58 19.77
N CYS A 17 -24.16 14.12 18.71
CA CYS A 17 -24.67 13.31 17.60
C CYS A 17 -23.46 12.98 16.72
N ASP A 18 -22.93 11.77 16.88
CA ASP A 18 -21.86 11.27 16.04
C ASP A 18 -22.52 10.83 14.71
N ASP A 19 -22.69 11.77 13.77
CA ASP A 19 -23.21 11.52 12.42
C ASP A 19 -22.15 10.75 11.59
N THR A 20 -21.91 9.51 12.00
CA THR A 20 -21.09 8.57 11.24
C THR A 20 -21.87 8.12 10.00
N LEU A 21 -21.31 8.38 8.82
CA LEU A 21 -21.91 8.00 7.54
C LEU A 21 -22.08 6.48 7.46
N THR A 22 -23.30 6.02 7.18
CA THR A 22 -23.64 4.59 7.05
C THR A 22 -23.92 4.19 5.60
N LEU A 23 -23.67 2.92 5.24
CA LEU A 23 -24.03 2.39 3.92
C LEU A 23 -25.50 2.61 3.57
N ASN A 24 -26.41 2.49 4.54
CA ASN A 24 -27.83 2.71 4.32
C ASN A 24 -28.12 4.16 3.93
N GLN A 25 -27.45 5.14 4.54
CA GLN A 25 -27.57 6.55 4.15
C GLN A 25 -27.04 6.76 2.72
N VAL A 26 -25.84 6.24 2.41
CA VAL A 26 -25.25 6.35 1.07
C VAL A 26 -26.15 5.74 0.00
N CYS A 27 -26.62 4.50 0.19
CA CYS A 27 -27.47 3.83 -0.80
C CYS A 27 -28.88 4.44 -0.88
N SER A 28 -29.37 5.12 0.17
CA SER A 28 -30.66 5.83 0.12
C SER A 28 -30.55 7.14 -0.65
N GLU A 29 -29.44 7.88 -0.46
CA GLU A 29 -29.18 9.14 -1.16
C GLU A 29 -28.75 8.91 -2.61
N THR A 30 -27.93 7.88 -2.84
CA THR A 30 -27.29 7.54 -4.12
C THR A 30 -27.43 6.05 -4.45
N PRO A 31 -28.65 5.56 -4.78
CA PRO A 31 -28.90 4.12 -5.03
C PRO A 31 -27.97 3.50 -6.08
N GLY A 32 -27.65 4.27 -7.12
CA GLY A 32 -26.75 3.84 -8.20
C GLY A 32 -25.34 3.44 -7.74
N PHE A 33 -24.86 3.90 -6.58
CA PHE A 33 -23.55 3.47 -6.06
C PHE A 33 -23.55 2.04 -5.52
N CYS A 34 -24.72 1.47 -5.24
CA CYS A 34 -24.88 0.18 -4.61
C CYS A 34 -25.50 -0.87 -5.56
N GLU A 35 -26.39 -0.44 -6.45
CA GLU A 35 -27.20 -1.33 -7.29
C GLU A 35 -26.44 -1.99 -8.45
N ASP A 36 -25.37 -1.35 -8.93
CA ASP A 36 -24.55 -1.80 -10.07
C ASP A 36 -23.37 -2.70 -9.66
N LEU A 37 -23.34 -3.12 -8.38
CA LEU A 37 -22.35 -4.01 -7.78
C LEU A 37 -22.96 -5.39 -7.45
N ASN A 38 -22.11 -6.40 -7.25
CA ASN A 38 -22.56 -7.74 -6.87
C ASN A 38 -23.38 -7.71 -5.56
N LYS A 39 -24.46 -8.50 -5.50
CA LYS A 39 -25.44 -8.45 -4.40
C LYS A 39 -25.21 -9.50 -3.31
N ASP A 40 -24.41 -10.52 -3.60
CA ASP A 40 -24.14 -11.58 -2.64
C ASP A 40 -23.14 -11.15 -1.55
N SER A 41 -22.86 -12.05 -0.61
CA SER A 41 -21.94 -11.79 0.49
C SER A 41 -20.46 -11.90 0.10
N HIS A 42 -20.16 -12.24 -1.15
CA HIS A 42 -18.78 -12.33 -1.61
C HIS A 42 -18.25 -10.92 -1.88
N CYS A 43 -17.00 -10.64 -1.51
CA CYS A 43 -16.42 -9.29 -1.60
C CYS A 43 -17.19 -8.19 -0.83
N LYS A 44 -17.86 -8.55 0.28
CA LYS A 44 -18.74 -7.60 1.00
C LYS A 44 -17.97 -6.38 1.55
N ASP A 45 -16.71 -6.58 1.93
CA ASP A 45 -15.91 -5.56 2.61
C ASP A 45 -15.31 -4.61 1.56
N GLU A 46 -14.83 -5.14 0.44
CA GLU A 46 -14.40 -4.38 -0.74
C GLU A 46 -15.57 -3.59 -1.34
N ARG A 47 -16.76 -4.21 -1.43
CA ARG A 47 -17.97 -3.54 -1.90
C ARG A 47 -18.36 -2.37 -1.00
N ALA A 48 -18.34 -2.56 0.32
CA ALA A 48 -18.65 -1.49 1.28
C ALA A 48 -17.66 -0.32 1.15
N SER A 49 -16.37 -0.62 1.07
CA SER A 49 -15.31 0.38 0.93
C SER A 49 -15.45 1.17 -0.38
N LEU A 50 -15.74 0.47 -1.49
CA LEU A 50 -16.02 1.11 -2.78
C LEU A 50 -17.24 2.04 -2.74
N ILE A 51 -18.33 1.65 -2.06
CA ILE A 51 -19.53 2.49 -1.92
C ILE A 51 -19.19 3.81 -1.20
N TYR A 52 -18.42 3.75 -0.11
CA TYR A 52 -17.98 4.95 0.59
C TYR A 52 -17.05 5.81 -0.28
N ALA A 53 -16.06 5.21 -0.94
CA ALA A 53 -15.14 5.94 -1.82
C ALA A 53 -15.88 6.66 -2.98
N ARG A 54 -16.89 6.00 -3.58
CA ARG A 54 -17.78 6.61 -4.59
C ARG A 54 -18.50 7.83 -4.03
N TYR A 55 -19.02 7.73 -2.81
CA TYR A 55 -19.71 8.84 -2.16
C TYR A 55 -18.77 10.01 -1.86
N HIS A 56 -17.55 9.74 -1.39
CA HIS A 56 -16.56 10.78 -1.11
C HIS A 56 -16.11 11.51 -2.38
N GLU A 57 -15.86 10.80 -3.48
CA GLU A 57 -15.56 11.40 -4.79
C GLU A 57 -16.75 12.23 -5.31
N TYR A 58 -17.97 11.72 -5.18
CA TYR A 58 -19.19 12.43 -5.58
C TYR A 58 -19.36 13.75 -4.82
N LYS A 59 -19.11 13.76 -3.51
CA LYS A 59 -19.20 14.98 -2.70
C LYS A 59 -18.03 15.93 -2.96
N SER A 60 -16.85 15.41 -3.28
CA SER A 60 -15.65 16.21 -3.52
C SER A 60 -14.73 15.50 -4.51
N PRO A 61 -14.78 15.83 -5.82
CA PRO A 61 -14.03 15.13 -6.86
C PRO A 61 -12.57 15.62 -6.95
N THR A 62 -11.88 15.66 -5.81
CA THR A 62 -10.45 15.99 -5.73
C THR A 62 -9.59 14.84 -6.25
N ASP A 63 -8.36 15.14 -6.66
CA ASP A 63 -7.42 14.10 -7.10
C ASP A 63 -7.15 13.04 -6.01
N GLU A 64 -7.19 13.44 -4.73
CA GLU A 64 -7.08 12.53 -3.59
C GLU A 64 -8.24 11.53 -3.57
N ASN A 65 -9.49 12.02 -3.60
CA ASN A 65 -10.67 11.16 -3.59
C ASN A 65 -10.77 10.30 -4.87
N LYS A 66 -10.29 10.81 -6.01
CA LYS A 66 -10.20 10.00 -7.24
C LYS A 66 -9.18 8.88 -7.12
N TYR A 67 -8.04 9.15 -6.46
CA TYR A 67 -7.03 8.13 -6.21
C TYR A 67 -7.53 7.06 -5.23
N ASP A 68 -8.16 7.46 -4.13
CA ASP A 68 -8.79 6.53 -3.17
C ASP A 68 -9.88 5.67 -3.85
N LEU A 69 -10.76 6.30 -4.65
CA LEU A 69 -11.76 5.58 -5.43
C LEU A 69 -11.12 4.57 -6.39
N LEU A 70 -10.00 4.94 -7.02
CA LEU A 70 -9.28 4.06 -7.94
C LEU A 70 -8.71 2.82 -7.23
N GLN A 71 -8.12 2.99 -6.04
CA GLN A 71 -7.60 1.87 -5.22
C GLN A 71 -8.72 0.94 -4.76
N ASN A 72 -9.86 1.51 -4.36
CA ASN A 72 -11.05 0.74 -3.97
C ASN A 72 -11.67 -0.02 -5.16
N LEU A 73 -11.68 0.58 -6.35
CA LEU A 73 -12.10 -0.08 -7.58
C LEU A 73 -11.18 -1.24 -7.95
N GLU A 74 -9.85 -1.08 -7.88
CA GLU A 74 -8.89 -2.15 -8.14
C GLU A 74 -9.07 -3.32 -7.16
N SER A 75 -9.21 -3.02 -5.86
CA SER A 75 -9.43 -4.02 -4.81
C SER A 75 -10.74 -4.80 -5.03
N TYR A 76 -11.83 -4.10 -5.27
CA TYR A 76 -13.12 -4.70 -5.57
C TYR A 76 -13.07 -5.55 -6.85
N ASN A 77 -12.48 -5.01 -7.92
CA ASN A 77 -12.32 -5.68 -9.20
C ASN A 77 -11.54 -7.00 -9.07
N LEU A 78 -10.46 -7.00 -8.28
CA LEU A 78 -9.68 -8.20 -8.01
C LEU A 78 -10.53 -9.27 -7.32
N CYS A 79 -11.28 -8.89 -6.29
CA CYS A 79 -12.12 -9.83 -5.57
C CYS A 79 -13.26 -10.37 -6.47
N VAL A 80 -14.03 -9.50 -7.10
CA VAL A 80 -15.23 -9.88 -7.85
C VAL A 80 -14.91 -10.65 -9.14
N SER A 81 -13.81 -10.32 -9.82
CA SER A 81 -13.36 -11.05 -11.01
C SER A 81 -12.93 -12.48 -10.69
N ARG A 82 -12.27 -12.70 -9.55
CA ARG A 82 -11.95 -14.04 -9.04
C ARG A 82 -13.22 -14.79 -8.67
N ALA A 83 -14.15 -14.12 -7.98
CA ALA A 83 -15.44 -14.67 -7.58
C ALA A 83 -16.33 -15.08 -8.77
N ALA A 84 -16.28 -14.32 -9.86
CA ALA A 84 -17.08 -14.56 -11.06
C ALA A 84 -16.71 -15.88 -11.76
N LYS A 85 -15.50 -16.42 -11.51
CA LYS A 85 -15.08 -17.74 -12.02
C LYS A 85 -15.81 -18.90 -11.35
N ILE A 86 -16.57 -18.65 -10.27
CA ILE A 86 -17.37 -19.65 -9.59
C ILE A 86 -18.76 -19.68 -10.22
N GLU A 87 -19.04 -20.74 -10.98
CA GLU A 87 -20.33 -20.96 -11.61
C GLU A 87 -21.33 -21.61 -10.64
N HIS A 88 -22.46 -20.95 -10.40
CA HIS A 88 -23.55 -21.50 -9.60
C HIS A 88 -24.53 -22.28 -10.48
N ILE A 89 -24.72 -23.58 -10.19
CA ILE A 89 -25.65 -24.44 -10.95
C ILE A 89 -27.11 -24.00 -10.77
N LYS A 90 -27.49 -23.60 -9.55
CA LYS A 90 -28.88 -23.23 -9.18
C LYS A 90 -29.12 -21.72 -9.17
N LEU A 91 -28.13 -20.93 -8.72
CA LEU A 91 -28.25 -19.49 -8.48
C LEU A 91 -27.42 -18.70 -9.49
N LYS A 92 -27.74 -18.88 -10.78
CA LYS A 92 -26.97 -18.29 -11.90
C LYS A 92 -26.91 -16.77 -11.84
N GLU A 93 -27.94 -16.14 -11.26
CA GLU A 93 -28.02 -14.69 -11.05
C GLU A 93 -26.87 -14.15 -10.19
N LYS A 94 -26.32 -14.96 -9.29
CA LYS A 94 -25.14 -14.57 -8.50
C LYS A 94 -23.91 -14.42 -9.40
N THR A 95 -23.67 -15.40 -10.26
CA THR A 95 -22.57 -15.35 -11.24
C THR A 95 -22.76 -14.15 -12.18
N THR A 96 -23.98 -13.91 -12.68
CA THR A 96 -24.29 -12.73 -13.50
C THR A 96 -23.99 -11.42 -12.77
N SER A 97 -24.47 -11.25 -11.53
CA SER A 97 -24.23 -10.01 -10.76
C SER A 97 -22.75 -9.74 -10.47
N ARG A 98 -21.93 -10.79 -10.35
CA ARG A 98 -20.47 -10.65 -10.19
C ARG A 98 -19.81 -10.18 -11.48
N VAL A 99 -20.25 -10.69 -12.63
CA VAL A 99 -19.78 -10.22 -13.94
C VAL A 99 -20.18 -8.76 -14.16
N GLU A 100 -21.41 -8.38 -13.80
CA GLU A 100 -21.86 -6.99 -13.86
C GLU A 100 -20.99 -6.08 -12.99
N GLY A 101 -20.77 -6.45 -11.72
CA GLY A 101 -19.88 -5.69 -10.82
C GLY A 101 -18.45 -5.57 -11.36
N HIS A 102 -17.90 -6.63 -11.96
CA HIS A 102 -16.59 -6.59 -12.62
C HIS A 102 -16.55 -5.57 -13.77
N LEU A 103 -17.55 -5.60 -14.66
CA LEU A 103 -17.65 -4.67 -15.79
C LEU A 103 -17.83 -3.23 -15.33
N THR A 104 -18.65 -3.00 -14.31
CA THR A 104 -18.82 -1.71 -13.66
C THR A 104 -17.48 -1.17 -13.15
N ALA A 105 -16.70 -1.99 -12.44
CA ALA A 105 -15.41 -1.58 -11.90
C ALA A 105 -14.43 -1.18 -13.01
N LEU A 106 -14.33 -1.98 -14.08
CA LEU A 106 -13.49 -1.67 -15.24
C LEU A 106 -13.89 -0.36 -15.92
N LYS A 107 -15.19 -0.11 -16.07
CA LYS A 107 -15.71 1.13 -16.66
C LYS A 107 -15.33 2.35 -15.82
N GLU A 108 -15.50 2.29 -14.51
CA GLU A 108 -15.16 3.41 -13.61
C GLU A 108 -13.66 3.66 -13.52
N MET A 109 -12.83 2.61 -13.51
CA MET A 109 -11.36 2.78 -13.60
C MET A 109 -10.96 3.49 -14.90
N THR A 110 -11.61 3.14 -16.02
CA THR A 110 -11.40 3.81 -17.31
C THR A 110 -11.83 5.28 -17.29
N ARG A 111 -12.93 5.61 -16.59
CA ARG A 111 -13.37 6.99 -16.39
C ARG A 111 -12.30 7.79 -15.64
N ILE A 112 -11.90 7.32 -14.46
CA ILE A 112 -10.91 8.01 -13.61
C ILE A 112 -9.58 8.16 -14.34
N TYR A 113 -9.12 7.12 -15.04
CA TYR A 113 -7.93 7.20 -15.89
C TYR A 113 -8.01 8.37 -16.88
N ASN A 114 -9.11 8.52 -17.61
CA ASN A 114 -9.25 9.61 -18.57
C ASN A 114 -9.32 10.99 -17.93
N GLU A 115 -10.02 11.11 -16.80
CA GLU A 115 -10.15 12.39 -16.07
C GLU A 115 -8.84 12.87 -15.43
N THR A 116 -7.92 11.95 -15.12
CA THR A 116 -6.72 12.24 -14.32
C THR A 116 -5.43 12.33 -15.14
N LYS A 117 -5.47 12.26 -16.48
CA LYS A 117 -4.28 12.36 -17.35
C LYS A 117 -3.43 13.62 -17.10
N GLY A 118 -4.06 14.72 -16.67
CA GLY A 118 -3.40 15.98 -16.39
C GLY A 118 -2.94 16.17 -14.94
N SER A 119 -3.23 15.21 -14.05
CA SER A 119 -2.97 15.33 -12.62
C SER A 119 -1.47 15.42 -12.31
N ASN A 120 -1.16 16.05 -11.16
CA ASN A 120 0.17 16.03 -10.54
C ASN A 120 0.11 15.34 -9.15
N HIS A 121 -0.96 14.61 -8.85
CA HIS A 121 -1.07 13.84 -7.63
C HIS A 121 -0.13 12.63 -7.70
N PRO A 122 0.77 12.42 -6.71
CA PRO A 122 1.76 11.34 -6.75
C PRO A 122 1.17 9.95 -7.01
N GLY A 123 0.08 9.60 -6.31
CA GLY A 123 -0.59 8.31 -6.49
C GLY A 123 -1.20 8.13 -7.89
N LEU A 124 -1.73 9.20 -8.49
CA LEU A 124 -2.27 9.14 -9.86
C LEU A 124 -1.14 9.07 -10.88
N LEU A 125 -0.05 9.81 -10.68
CA LEU A 125 1.14 9.69 -11.52
C LEU A 125 1.71 8.26 -11.48
N TYR A 126 1.81 7.68 -10.29
CA TYR A 126 2.22 6.30 -10.10
C TYR A 126 1.27 5.33 -10.81
N TYR A 127 -0.04 5.52 -10.69
CA TYR A 127 -1.04 4.71 -11.38
C TYR A 127 -0.88 4.78 -12.91
N HIS A 128 -0.78 5.98 -13.48
CA HIS A 128 -0.60 6.19 -14.93
C HIS A 128 0.66 5.51 -15.45
N TRP A 129 1.75 5.58 -14.69
CA TRP A 129 2.97 4.88 -15.04
C TRP A 129 2.81 3.35 -14.92
N SER A 130 2.48 2.84 -13.73
CA SER A 130 2.51 1.40 -13.43
C SER A 130 1.47 0.58 -14.19
N ARG A 131 0.29 1.15 -14.48
CA ARG A 131 -0.79 0.44 -15.19
C ARG A 131 -0.78 0.71 -16.70
N ASN A 132 -0.30 1.88 -17.13
CA ASN A 132 -0.43 2.34 -18.52
C ASN A 132 0.90 2.69 -19.21
N SER A 133 2.03 2.49 -18.53
CA SER A 133 3.38 2.81 -19.04
C SER A 133 3.54 4.29 -19.47
N ASP A 134 2.82 5.22 -18.83
CA ASP A 134 2.93 6.65 -19.11
C ASP A 134 4.26 7.21 -18.61
N ARG A 135 5.21 7.39 -19.54
CA ARG A 135 6.54 7.94 -19.27
C ARG A 135 6.51 9.40 -18.81
N THR A 136 5.50 10.16 -19.21
CA THR A 136 5.34 11.56 -18.75
C THR A 136 4.99 11.58 -17.27
N ALA A 137 4.07 10.72 -16.86
CA ALA A 137 3.70 10.55 -15.46
C ALA A 137 4.88 10.07 -14.62
N MET A 138 5.63 9.08 -15.12
CA MET A 138 6.88 8.60 -14.52
C MET A 138 7.89 9.74 -14.29
N ASN A 139 8.19 10.53 -15.33
CA ASN A 139 9.15 11.62 -15.22
C ASN A 139 8.69 12.71 -14.24
N LYS A 140 7.39 13.02 -14.20
CA LYS A 140 6.83 13.92 -13.17
C LYS A 140 7.04 13.37 -11.77
N LEU A 141 6.77 12.07 -11.56
CA LEU A 141 6.92 11.42 -10.26
C LEU A 141 8.38 11.41 -9.79
N LEU A 142 9.33 11.15 -10.68
CA LEU A 142 10.77 11.24 -10.39
C LEU A 142 11.19 12.65 -9.94
N ASN A 143 10.63 13.69 -10.57
CA ASN A 143 10.87 15.09 -10.17
C ASN A 143 10.20 15.46 -8.84
N MET A 144 9.31 14.61 -8.31
CA MET A 144 8.62 14.78 -7.04
C MET A 144 9.18 13.88 -5.93
N GLN A 145 10.34 13.26 -6.12
CA GLN A 145 10.94 12.32 -5.15
C GLN A 145 11.13 12.90 -3.73
N ASP A 146 11.28 14.22 -3.61
CA ASP A 146 11.44 14.92 -2.33
C ASP A 146 10.09 15.34 -1.71
N ASP A 147 8.97 15.11 -2.41
CA ASP A 147 7.63 15.38 -1.89
C ASP A 147 7.31 14.39 -0.75
N PRO A 148 6.86 14.85 0.43
CA PRO A 148 6.51 13.96 1.53
C PRO A 148 5.49 12.89 1.17
N ARG A 149 4.57 13.14 0.23
CA ARG A 149 3.59 12.14 -0.23
C ARG A 149 4.26 11.02 -1.03
N VAL A 150 5.34 11.32 -1.72
CA VAL A 150 6.17 10.32 -2.42
C VAL A 150 7.04 9.55 -1.43
N GLN A 151 7.69 10.26 -0.50
CA GLN A 151 8.58 9.66 0.50
C GLN A 151 7.88 8.77 1.53
N ASN A 152 6.57 8.95 1.71
CA ASN A 152 5.77 8.20 2.67
C ASN A 152 4.88 7.12 2.04
N ASP A 153 5.00 6.90 0.73
CA ASP A 153 4.26 5.86 0.02
C ASP A 153 5.19 4.68 -0.33
N PRO A 154 4.99 3.49 0.29
CA PRO A 154 5.90 2.36 0.10
C PRO A 154 5.87 1.79 -1.34
N GLU A 155 4.74 1.86 -2.05
CA GLU A 155 4.65 1.38 -3.43
C GLU A 155 5.41 2.31 -4.38
N ILE A 156 5.28 3.63 -4.18
CA ILE A 156 6.04 4.61 -4.94
C ILE A 156 7.52 4.49 -4.63
N GLN A 157 7.92 4.34 -3.36
CA GLN A 157 9.33 4.14 -3.00
C GLN A 157 9.91 2.89 -3.66
N LEU A 158 9.19 1.77 -3.65
CA LEU A 158 9.65 0.56 -4.34
C LEU A 158 9.84 0.79 -5.85
N PHE A 159 8.89 1.49 -6.49
CA PHE A 159 9.03 1.89 -7.89
C PHE A 159 10.28 2.76 -8.14
N LEU A 160 10.55 3.75 -7.27
CA LEU A 160 11.75 4.58 -7.40
C LEU A 160 13.03 3.74 -7.24
N ALA A 161 13.04 2.77 -6.32
CA ALA A 161 14.17 1.86 -6.15
C ALA A 161 14.45 1.05 -7.42
N GLU A 162 13.42 0.48 -8.05
CA GLU A 162 13.54 -0.25 -9.33
C GLU A 162 14.10 0.63 -10.45
N PHE A 163 13.70 1.90 -10.49
CA PHE A 163 14.21 2.87 -11.46
C PHE A 163 15.70 3.14 -11.23
N TYR A 164 16.07 3.49 -9.99
CA TYR A 164 17.44 3.86 -9.64
C TYR A 164 18.41 2.68 -9.62
N ALA A 165 17.93 1.44 -9.46
CA ALA A 165 18.77 0.24 -9.39
C ALA A 165 19.64 0.03 -10.66
N LYS A 166 19.28 0.69 -11.76
CA LYS A 166 20.02 0.65 -13.03
C LYS A 166 21.10 1.73 -13.17
N VAL A 167 21.12 2.71 -12.27
CA VAL A 167 21.85 3.97 -12.46
C VAL A 167 22.64 4.39 -11.22
N ASP A 168 22.10 4.19 -10.03
CA ASP A 168 22.63 4.72 -8.77
C ASP A 168 22.33 3.75 -7.62
N ASP A 169 23.31 2.90 -7.30
CA ASP A 169 23.17 1.86 -6.27
C ASP A 169 22.99 2.46 -4.86
N ASP A 170 23.72 3.52 -4.51
CA ASP A 170 23.68 4.13 -3.19
C ASP A 170 22.28 4.72 -2.95
N LYS A 171 21.75 5.44 -3.94
CA LYS A 171 20.39 5.95 -3.89
C LYS A 171 19.35 4.84 -3.82
N THR A 172 19.55 3.74 -4.54
CA THR A 172 18.66 2.59 -4.43
C THR A 172 18.66 2.00 -3.03
N VAL A 173 19.82 1.88 -2.37
CA VAL A 173 19.89 1.40 -0.98
C VAL A 173 19.11 2.32 -0.04
N ASP A 174 19.27 3.63 -0.15
CA ASP A 174 18.54 4.61 0.67
C ASP A 174 17.02 4.46 0.50
N ILE A 175 16.55 4.30 -0.74
CA ILE A 175 15.13 4.13 -1.03
C ILE A 175 14.63 2.76 -0.52
N LEU A 176 15.38 1.67 -0.71
CA LEU A 176 15.00 0.35 -0.22
C LEU A 176 14.93 0.31 1.31
N TYR A 177 15.84 1.02 2.00
CA TYR A 177 15.74 1.25 3.42
C TYR A 177 14.50 2.04 3.79
N ARG A 178 14.15 3.08 3.04
CA ARG A 178 12.90 3.82 3.25
C ARG A 178 11.68 2.90 3.14
N VAL A 179 11.65 1.98 2.18
CA VAL A 179 10.57 0.97 2.07
C VAL A 179 10.46 0.12 3.35
N LEU A 180 11.59 -0.31 3.92
CA LEU A 180 11.59 -1.08 5.17
C LEU A 180 11.14 -0.25 6.39
N GLU A 181 11.50 1.03 6.45
CA GLU A 181 11.05 1.96 7.51
C GLU A 181 9.55 2.24 7.45
N LEU A 182 8.96 2.23 6.25
CA LEU A 182 7.52 2.41 6.04
C LEU A 182 6.71 1.14 6.32
N ASN A 183 7.36 0.02 6.65
CA ASN A 183 6.67 -1.24 6.88
C ASN A 183 5.72 -1.16 8.08
N LYS A 184 4.48 -1.63 7.88
CA LYS A 184 3.49 -1.69 8.97
C LYS A 184 3.69 -2.95 9.80
N ARG A 185 3.36 -2.87 11.09
CA ARG A 185 3.43 -4.01 12.00
C ARG A 185 2.69 -5.23 11.45
N GLY A 186 3.37 -6.38 11.44
CA GLY A 186 2.84 -7.66 10.95
C GLY A 186 2.69 -7.75 9.43
N HIS A 187 3.17 -6.74 8.69
CA HIS A 187 3.29 -6.81 7.24
C HIS A 187 4.68 -7.30 6.85
N THR A 188 4.76 -8.19 5.86
CA THR A 188 6.02 -8.61 5.28
C THR A 188 6.31 -7.74 4.06
N PRO A 189 7.46 -7.02 4.02
CA PRO A 189 7.86 -6.26 2.83
C PRO A 189 7.95 -7.13 1.59
N ASN A 190 7.88 -6.49 0.41
CA ASN A 190 8.10 -7.18 -0.85
C ASN A 190 9.47 -7.91 -0.85
N PRO A 191 9.53 -9.22 -1.12
CA PRO A 191 10.79 -9.99 -1.17
C PRO A 191 11.91 -9.36 -2.01
N GLU A 192 11.55 -8.63 -3.07
CA GLU A 192 12.50 -7.94 -3.95
C GLU A 192 13.34 -6.89 -3.22
N VAL A 193 12.81 -6.30 -2.13
CA VAL A 193 13.56 -5.35 -1.31
C VAL A 193 14.81 -6.02 -0.75
N TYR A 194 14.67 -7.23 -0.21
CA TYR A 194 15.79 -7.95 0.38
C TYR A 194 16.77 -8.46 -0.67
N SER A 195 16.28 -9.06 -1.77
CA SER A 195 17.17 -9.57 -2.82
C SER A 195 17.98 -8.44 -3.48
N SER A 196 17.38 -7.26 -3.65
CA SER A 196 18.06 -6.07 -4.17
C SER A 196 19.14 -5.57 -3.21
N LEU A 197 18.83 -5.44 -1.91
CA LEU A 197 19.83 -5.06 -0.89
C LEU A 197 21.00 -6.07 -0.85
N VAL A 198 20.70 -7.37 -0.86
CA VAL A 198 21.74 -8.43 -0.88
C VAL A 198 22.64 -8.28 -2.11
N SER A 199 22.04 -8.11 -3.29
CA SER A 199 22.78 -7.99 -4.55
C SER A 199 23.66 -6.75 -4.59
N ILE A 200 23.14 -5.59 -4.17
CA ILE A 200 23.89 -4.34 -4.13
C ILE A 200 25.02 -4.44 -3.10
N PHE A 201 24.75 -4.89 -1.87
CA PHE A 201 25.81 -5.02 -0.87
C PHE A 201 26.88 -6.02 -1.25
N TYR A 202 26.53 -7.10 -1.94
CA TYR A 202 27.52 -8.03 -2.46
C TYR A 202 28.39 -7.41 -3.56
N LYS A 203 27.78 -6.69 -4.51
CA LYS A 203 28.47 -5.95 -5.59
C LYS A 203 29.48 -4.93 -5.03
N HIS A 204 29.12 -4.28 -3.92
CA HIS A 204 29.98 -3.30 -3.22
C HIS A 204 30.93 -3.92 -2.19
N GLU A 205 31.05 -5.25 -2.16
CA GLU A 205 31.91 -6.01 -1.23
C GLU A 205 31.59 -5.79 0.26
N LYS A 206 30.38 -5.31 0.57
CA LYS A 206 29.88 -5.11 1.94
C LYS A 206 29.24 -6.40 2.47
N TYR A 207 30.03 -7.47 2.51
CA TYR A 207 29.55 -8.83 2.76
C TYR A 207 28.79 -9.01 4.08
N LYS A 208 29.09 -8.22 5.12
CA LYS A 208 28.32 -8.24 6.37
C LYS A 208 26.87 -7.80 6.15
N HIS A 209 26.65 -6.71 5.43
CA HIS A 209 25.31 -6.21 5.11
C HIS A 209 24.58 -7.20 4.19
N ALA A 210 25.26 -7.70 3.15
CA ALA A 210 24.71 -8.71 2.26
C ALA A 210 24.26 -9.96 3.03
N TYR A 211 25.06 -10.43 3.99
CA TYR A 211 24.73 -11.60 4.80
C TYR A 211 23.54 -11.33 5.71
N THR A 212 23.56 -10.20 6.42
CA THR A 212 22.46 -9.81 7.31
C THR A 212 21.14 -9.76 6.56
N PHE A 213 21.07 -9.11 5.39
CA PHE A 213 19.83 -9.04 4.61
C PHE A 213 19.47 -10.37 3.94
N ALA A 214 20.44 -11.22 3.59
CA ALA A 214 20.16 -12.56 3.09
C ALA A 214 19.49 -13.42 4.16
N ARG A 215 19.93 -13.31 5.41
CA ARG A 215 19.29 -13.98 6.56
C ARG A 215 17.92 -13.39 6.89
N VAL A 216 17.75 -12.07 6.84
CA VAL A 216 16.44 -11.42 7.00
C VAL A 216 15.46 -11.91 5.95
N ALA A 217 15.89 -12.08 4.69
CA ALA A 217 15.06 -12.61 3.63
C ALA A 217 14.61 -14.04 3.91
N GLN A 218 15.53 -14.92 4.33
CA GLN A 218 15.21 -16.30 4.72
C GLN A 218 14.22 -16.35 5.90
N LEU A 219 14.42 -15.51 6.92
CA LEU A 219 13.48 -15.37 8.05
C LEU A 219 12.10 -14.87 7.62
N SER A 220 12.04 -14.09 6.54
CA SER A 220 10.81 -13.59 5.92
C SER A 220 10.15 -14.61 4.98
N GLY A 221 10.72 -15.81 4.81
CA GLY A 221 10.18 -16.87 3.96
C GLY A 221 10.59 -16.78 2.49
N VAL A 222 11.63 -16.00 2.15
CA VAL A 222 12.17 -15.96 0.78
C VAL A 222 13.09 -17.17 0.56
N GLU A 223 12.69 -18.07 -0.32
CA GLU A 223 13.38 -19.36 -0.53
C GLU A 223 14.61 -19.24 -1.46
N ASP A 224 14.55 -18.36 -2.47
CA ASP A 224 15.56 -18.28 -3.55
C ASP A 224 16.69 -17.26 -3.31
N ILE A 225 17.13 -17.09 -2.06
CA ILE A 225 18.24 -16.19 -1.72
C ILE A 225 19.55 -16.99 -1.70
N ASP A 226 20.45 -16.71 -2.66
CA ASP A 226 21.77 -17.33 -2.69
C ASP A 226 22.73 -16.69 -1.67
N ILE A 227 22.77 -17.27 -0.47
CA ILE A 227 23.63 -16.83 0.63
C ILE A 227 25.05 -17.42 0.58
N ILE A 228 25.27 -18.46 -0.25
CA ILE A 228 26.53 -19.22 -0.26
C ILE A 228 27.73 -18.35 -0.66
N PRO A 229 27.67 -17.54 -1.74
CA PRO A 229 28.77 -16.65 -2.12
C PRO A 229 29.15 -15.71 -0.99
N VAL A 230 28.17 -15.11 -0.32
CA VAL A 230 28.40 -14.18 0.80
C VAL A 230 29.06 -14.89 1.97
N THR A 231 28.58 -16.09 2.31
CA THR A 231 29.10 -16.90 3.41
C THR A 231 30.56 -17.29 3.18
N ASN A 232 30.90 -17.71 1.96
CA ASN A 232 32.28 -18.06 1.59
C ASN A 232 33.23 -16.86 1.71
N GLN A 233 32.80 -15.67 1.30
CA GLN A 233 33.60 -14.45 1.46
C GLN A 233 33.81 -14.09 2.94
N LEU A 234 32.78 -14.19 3.78
CA LEU A 234 32.92 -13.92 5.21
C LEU A 234 33.82 -14.94 5.92
N ALA A 235 33.73 -16.22 5.54
CA ALA A 235 34.59 -17.27 6.06
C ALA A 235 36.06 -17.06 5.70
N SER A 236 36.36 -16.67 4.46
CA SER A 236 37.74 -16.36 4.03
C SER A 236 38.33 -15.17 4.79
N MET A 237 37.50 -14.22 5.21
CA MET A 237 37.86 -13.08 6.06
C MET A 237 37.93 -13.42 7.56
N GLY A 238 37.71 -14.68 7.95
CA GLY A 238 37.70 -15.14 9.34
C GLY A 238 36.61 -14.49 10.19
N LYS A 239 35.46 -14.13 9.60
CA LYS A 239 34.35 -13.50 10.33
C LYS A 239 33.47 -14.54 11.01
N ASP A 240 33.06 -14.23 12.23
CA ASP A 240 32.08 -15.00 12.98
C ASP A 240 30.66 -14.67 12.51
N LEU A 241 29.94 -15.71 12.07
CA LEU A 241 28.58 -15.60 11.57
C LEU A 241 27.54 -15.51 12.69
N ALA A 242 27.81 -16.01 13.89
CA ALA A 242 26.82 -16.04 14.99
C ALA A 242 26.38 -14.62 15.41
N ASN A 243 27.31 -13.67 15.39
CA ASN A 243 27.01 -12.26 15.63
C ASN A 243 26.15 -11.65 14.51
N LEU A 244 26.37 -12.06 13.26
CA LEU A 244 25.62 -11.59 12.11
C LEU A 244 24.21 -12.22 12.04
N ASP A 245 24.07 -13.49 12.42
CA ASP A 245 22.77 -14.14 12.62
C ASP A 245 21.94 -13.42 13.68
N SER A 246 22.57 -13.09 14.82
CA SER A 246 21.92 -12.34 15.89
C SER A 246 21.49 -10.94 15.43
N LEU A 247 22.31 -10.28 14.61
CA LEU A 247 21.97 -9.01 14.00
C LEU A 247 20.78 -9.16 13.03
N ALA A 248 20.82 -10.15 12.15
CA ALA A 248 19.75 -10.42 11.19
C ALA A 248 18.42 -10.71 11.88
N GLN A 249 18.42 -11.50 12.96
CA GLN A 249 17.23 -11.77 13.76
C GLN A 249 16.63 -10.49 14.33
N ARG A 250 17.44 -9.62 14.95
CA ARG A 250 16.96 -8.33 15.48
C ARG A 250 16.46 -7.40 14.38
N THR A 251 17.16 -7.34 13.24
CA THR A 251 16.74 -6.56 12.08
C THR A 251 15.37 -7.04 11.58
N TYR A 252 15.21 -8.35 11.37
CA TYR A 252 13.94 -8.96 10.98
C TYR A 252 12.82 -8.63 11.97
N GLU A 253 13.05 -8.81 13.27
CA GLU A 253 12.06 -8.50 14.31
C GLU A 253 11.65 -7.01 14.30
N SER A 254 12.60 -6.09 14.13
CA SER A 254 12.30 -4.65 14.05
C SER A 254 11.47 -4.29 12.81
N ILE A 255 11.75 -4.92 11.66
CA ILE A 255 10.97 -4.73 10.42
C ILE A 255 9.54 -5.23 10.65
N GLN A 256 9.37 -6.43 11.20
CA GLN A 256 8.05 -7.01 11.48
C GLN A 256 7.26 -6.21 12.53
N ALA A 257 7.95 -5.55 13.47
CA ALA A 257 7.33 -4.66 14.43
C ALA A 257 6.91 -3.30 13.83
N GLY A 258 7.44 -2.93 12.66
CA GLY A 258 7.28 -1.58 12.09
C GLY A 258 8.13 -0.53 12.83
N GLU A 259 9.24 -0.97 13.42
CA GLU A 259 10.14 -0.16 14.24
C GLU A 259 11.56 -0.07 13.62
N PHE A 260 11.73 -0.63 12.41
CA PHE A 260 13.00 -0.59 11.71
C PHE A 260 13.41 0.86 11.42
N VAL A 261 14.67 1.17 11.74
CA VAL A 261 15.31 2.43 11.40
C VAL A 261 16.57 2.09 10.64
N SER A 262 16.73 2.70 9.47
CA SER A 262 17.92 2.48 8.65
C SER A 262 19.19 2.93 9.37
N PRO A 263 20.30 2.18 9.26
CA PRO A 263 21.60 2.70 9.66
C PRO A 263 21.95 3.84 8.69
N ARG A 264 21.87 5.09 9.16
CA ARG A 264 22.23 6.26 8.35
C ARG A 264 23.72 6.20 7.98
N ASP A 265 24.02 6.57 6.74
CA ASP A 265 25.33 6.52 6.06
C ASP A 265 25.85 5.09 5.80
N PHE A 266 25.88 4.70 4.52
CA PHE A 266 26.39 3.42 4.00
C PHE A 266 27.87 3.48 3.57
#